data_AF-A0A5N5HS19-F1
#
_entry.id   AF-A0A5N5HS19-F1
#
_cell.length_a   1.000
_cell.length_b   1.000
_cell.length_c   1.000
_cell.angle_alpha   90.00
_cell.angle_beta   90.00
_cell.angle_gamma   90.00
#
_symmetry.space_group_name_H-M   'P 1'
#
loop_
_entity.id
_entity.type
_entity.pdbx_description
1 polymer ?
#
loop_
_entity_poly.entity_id
_entity_poly.type
_entity_poly.pdbx_seq_one_letter_code
_entity_poly.pdbx_strand_id
1 'polypeptide(L)'
;MHVTVSTLKLKNLYLSCDPYLRLRMDRTQPPNSVFTSLTPGSPLNGFGVAKILESGHPEFKEGDLVWGTTGWEEYIIFTEPEQLFKIHHTDVPLAYCTGLLGMPGITAFVGFHEICSPKKGDYVFVSAAAGAVGQLVGEFAKLMGCYVVGVLEVKRRTLIKCKFKQTKFKRLKPTSITVQ
;
A
#
# COMPACT_ATOMS: atom_id res chain seq x y z
N MET A 1 -37.63 7.12 11.00
CA MET A 1 -36.72 6.47 10.03
C MET A 1 -35.80 5.55 10.81
N HIS A 2 -35.99 4.23 10.72
CA HIS A 2 -34.98 3.28 11.22
C HIS A 2 -33.83 3.29 10.22
N VAL A 3 -32.74 3.97 10.56
CA VAL A 3 -31.46 3.75 9.88
C VAL A 3 -30.97 2.41 10.39
N THR A 4 -31.26 1.34 9.66
CA THR A 4 -30.56 0.06 9.86
C THR A 4 -29.10 0.30 9.49
N VAL A 5 -28.27 0.56 10.49
CA VAL A 5 -26.82 0.58 10.32
C VAL A 5 -26.44 -0.81 9.82
N SER A 6 -26.03 -0.90 8.56
CA SER A 6 -25.64 -2.16 7.93
C SER A 6 -24.31 -2.57 8.52
N THR A 7 -24.34 -3.55 9.44
CA THR A 7 -23.17 -4.00 10.18
C THR A 7 -22.61 -5.28 9.56
N LEU A 8 -21.29 -5.41 9.56
CA LEU A 8 -20.60 -6.62 9.12
C LEU A 8 -19.74 -7.14 10.27
N LYS A 9 -19.77 -8.45 10.52
CA LYS A 9 -18.83 -9.09 11.43
C LYS A 9 -17.69 -9.67 10.61
N LEU A 10 -16.48 -9.20 10.85
CA LEU A 10 -15.30 -9.61 10.09
C LEU A 10 -14.36 -10.42 10.98
N LYS A 11 -13.65 -11.37 10.37
CA LYS A 11 -12.46 -12.01 10.93
C LYS A 11 -11.24 -11.55 10.14
N ASN A 12 -10.32 -10.86 10.80
CA ASN A 12 -9.10 -10.43 10.14
C ASN A 12 -8.18 -11.62 9.87
N LEU A 13 -7.61 -11.67 8.67
CA LEU A 13 -6.70 -12.71 8.22
C LEU A 13 -5.28 -12.17 8.08
N TYR A 14 -5.15 -10.95 7.55
CA TYR A 14 -3.88 -10.26 7.36
C TYR A 14 -4.02 -8.78 7.69
N LEU A 15 -2.96 -8.21 8.25
CA LEU A 15 -2.85 -6.79 8.56
C LEU A 15 -1.61 -6.23 7.85
N SER A 16 -1.73 -5.03 7.28
CA SER A 16 -0.64 -4.31 6.66
C SER A 16 0.08 -3.43 7.68
N CYS A 17 1.41 -3.45 7.64
CA CYS A 17 2.27 -2.57 8.42
C CYS A 17 2.81 -1.44 7.52
N ASP A 18 2.02 -0.39 7.36
CA ASP A 18 2.37 0.72 6.46
C ASP A 18 3.09 1.87 7.18
N PRO A 19 4.08 2.54 6.55
CA PRO A 19 4.83 3.63 7.17
C PRO A 19 3.97 4.80 7.66
N TYR A 20 2.85 5.09 6.98
CA TYR A 20 1.95 6.20 7.36
C TYR A 20 1.33 6.00 8.76
N LEU A 21 1.24 4.76 9.26
CA LEU A 21 0.70 4.48 10.59
C LEU A 21 1.52 5.18 11.68
N ARG A 22 2.84 5.36 11.48
CA ARG A 22 3.68 6.11 12.42
C ARG A 22 3.23 7.57 12.53
N LEU A 23 2.83 8.20 11.43
CA LEU A 23 2.37 9.60 11.42
C LEU A 23 1.08 9.76 12.23
N ARG A 24 0.26 8.72 12.29
CA ARG A 24 -0.99 8.69 13.05
C ARG A 24 -0.80 8.51 14.55
N MET A 25 0.41 8.16 15.00
CA MET A 25 0.72 8.01 16.43
C MET A 25 1.05 9.34 17.12
N ASP A 26 1.19 10.44 16.36
CA ASP A 26 1.40 11.75 16.96
C ASP A 26 0.10 12.24 17.64
N ARG A 27 0.24 12.87 18.82
CA ARG A 27 -0.89 13.24 19.69
C ARG A 27 -1.86 14.23 19.02
N THR A 28 -1.34 15.11 18.18
CA THR A 28 -2.11 16.12 17.47
C THR A 28 -1.61 16.22 16.04
N GLN A 29 -2.54 16.12 15.09
CA GLN A 29 -2.25 16.35 13.69
C GLN A 29 -2.27 17.85 13.37
N PRO A 30 -1.47 18.32 12.40
CA PRO A 30 -1.59 19.68 11.91
C PRO A 30 -2.98 19.91 11.26
N PRO A 31 -3.45 21.17 11.16
CA PRO A 31 -4.81 21.48 10.68
C PRO A 31 -5.15 20.94 9.29
N ASN A 32 -4.13 20.78 8.43
CA ASN A 32 -4.26 20.28 7.05
C ASN A 32 -3.71 18.86 6.90
N SER A 33 -3.70 18.06 7.97
CA SER A 33 -3.23 16.68 7.88
C SER A 33 -4.20 15.83 7.08
N VAL A 34 -3.66 14.99 6.22
CA VAL A 34 -4.41 13.95 5.50
C VAL A 34 -4.81 12.82 6.45
N PHE A 35 -4.18 12.72 7.62
CA PHE A 35 -4.41 11.65 8.57
C PHE A 35 -5.05 12.13 9.86
N THR A 36 -5.82 11.26 10.50
CA THR A 36 -6.35 11.44 11.86
C THR A 36 -5.48 10.69 12.86
N SER A 37 -5.20 11.32 14.01
CA SER A 37 -4.49 10.70 15.14
C SER A 37 -5.23 9.48 15.66
N LEU A 38 -4.47 8.46 16.05
CA LEU A 38 -4.96 7.30 16.76
C LEU A 38 -5.33 7.67 18.20
N THR A 39 -6.38 7.05 18.72
CA THR A 39 -6.80 7.23 20.10
C THR A 39 -6.02 6.28 21.02
N PRO A 40 -5.27 6.78 22.02
CA PRO A 40 -4.57 5.92 22.97
C PRO A 40 -5.54 4.96 23.68
N GLY A 41 -5.15 3.70 23.82
CA GLY A 41 -5.97 2.65 24.45
C GLY A 41 -7.04 2.03 23.54
N SER A 42 -7.23 2.56 22.32
CA SER A 42 -8.07 1.91 21.29
C SER A 42 -7.22 1.02 20.39
N PRO A 43 -7.81 -0.01 19.72
CA PRO A 43 -7.11 -0.77 18.70
C PRO A 43 -6.54 0.13 17.61
N LEU A 44 -5.36 -0.23 17.08
CA LEU A 44 -4.84 0.42 15.88
C LEU A 44 -5.76 0.11 14.70
N ASN A 45 -5.84 0.99 13.72
CA ASN A 45 -6.54 0.72 12.46
C ASN A 45 -5.64 1.00 11.26
N GLY A 46 -5.72 0.14 10.26
CA GLY A 46 -4.91 0.20 9.03
C GLY A 46 -5.48 -0.73 7.96
N PHE A 47 -4.79 -0.84 6.83
CA PHE A 47 -5.25 -1.75 5.77
C PHE A 47 -5.09 -3.21 6.19
N GLY A 48 -6.05 -4.05 5.82
CA GLY A 48 -6.01 -5.48 6.07
C GLY A 48 -6.93 -6.25 5.13
N VAL A 49 -6.84 -7.57 5.24
CA VAL A 49 -7.71 -8.52 4.55
C VAL A 49 -8.50 -9.28 5.60
N ALA A 50 -9.81 -9.35 5.40
CA ALA A 50 -10.73 -9.99 6.33
C ALA A 50 -11.73 -10.89 5.60
N LYS A 51 -12.29 -11.83 6.35
CA LYS A 51 -13.41 -12.69 5.92
C LYS A 51 -14.69 -12.24 6.63
N ILE A 52 -15.77 -12.10 5.88
CA ILE A 52 -17.08 -11.81 6.46
C ILE A 52 -17.63 -13.07 7.12
N LEU A 53 -17.99 -12.96 8.40
CA LEU A 53 -18.63 -14.01 9.18
C LEU A 53 -20.15 -13.86 9.22
N GLU A 54 -20.64 -12.64 9.40
CA GLU A 54 -22.07 -12.30 9.43
C GLU A 54 -22.25 -10.98 8.67
N SER A 55 -23.32 -10.86 7.88
CA SER A 55 -23.57 -9.67 7.07
C SER A 55 -24.98 -9.12 7.26
N GLY A 56 -25.06 -7.84 7.64
CA GLY A 56 -26.26 -7.02 7.56
C GLY A 56 -26.33 -6.13 6.32
N HIS A 57 -25.42 -6.29 5.34
CA HIS A 57 -25.36 -5.46 4.12
C HIS A 57 -25.66 -6.31 2.86
N PRO A 58 -26.52 -5.86 1.93
CA PRO A 58 -26.97 -6.67 0.79
C PRO A 58 -25.86 -7.04 -0.21
N GLU A 59 -24.82 -6.22 -0.34
CA GLU A 59 -23.71 -6.47 -1.28
C GLU A 59 -22.65 -7.45 -0.75
N PHE A 60 -22.65 -7.67 0.57
CA PHE A 60 -21.69 -8.51 1.27
C PHE A 60 -22.37 -9.76 1.80
N LYS A 61 -21.75 -10.92 1.64
CA LYS A 61 -22.28 -12.21 2.06
C LYS A 61 -21.30 -12.89 3.01
N GLU A 62 -21.83 -13.74 3.87
CA GLU A 62 -21.00 -14.61 4.70
C GLU A 62 -20.05 -15.43 3.83
N GLY A 63 -18.79 -15.51 4.24
CA GLY A 63 -17.74 -16.18 3.50
C GLY A 63 -16.98 -15.30 2.50
N ASP A 64 -17.51 -14.13 2.12
CA ASP A 64 -16.81 -13.20 1.24
C ASP A 64 -15.48 -12.74 1.84
N LEU A 65 -14.50 -12.53 0.97
CA LEU A 65 -13.21 -11.94 1.32
C LEU A 65 -13.20 -10.48 0.92
N VAL A 66 -12.69 -9.63 1.80
CA VAL A 66 -12.64 -8.19 1.62
C VAL A 66 -11.27 -7.65 2.01
N TRP A 67 -10.88 -6.54 1.40
CA TRP A 67 -9.74 -5.74 1.85
C TRP A 67 -10.16 -4.29 2.05
N GLY A 68 -9.52 -3.61 2.99
CA GLY A 68 -9.85 -2.22 3.32
C GLY A 68 -9.29 -1.83 4.69
N THR A 69 -9.74 -0.68 5.21
CA THR A 69 -9.36 -0.23 6.55
C THR A 69 -10.05 -1.13 7.59
N THR A 70 -9.29 -1.75 8.48
CA THR A 70 -9.78 -2.61 9.57
C THR A 70 -9.00 -2.34 10.87
N GLY A 71 -9.56 -2.76 12.00
CA GLY A 71 -8.88 -2.77 13.29
C GLY A 71 -7.80 -3.84 13.36
N TRP A 72 -6.73 -3.59 14.11
CA TRP A 72 -5.70 -4.56 14.44
C TRP A 72 -6.15 -5.44 15.60
N GLU A 73 -7.10 -6.31 15.29
CA GLU A 73 -7.77 -7.24 16.20
C GLU A 73 -8.16 -8.52 15.46
N GLU A 74 -8.57 -9.58 16.16
CA GLU A 74 -8.97 -10.83 15.48
C GLU A 74 -10.35 -10.73 14.81
N TYR A 75 -11.28 -10.03 15.45
CA TYR A 75 -12.67 -9.87 14.99
C TYR A 75 -13.11 -8.44 15.19
N ILE A 76 -13.86 -7.90 14.23
CA ILE A 76 -14.38 -6.53 14.28
C ILE A 76 -15.84 -6.51 13.86
N ILE A 77 -16.63 -5.66 14.53
CA ILE A 77 -17.94 -5.23 14.05
C ILE A 77 -17.71 -3.96 13.23
N PHE A 78 -17.92 -4.07 11.93
CA PHE A 78 -17.64 -3.03 10.97
C PHE A 78 -18.95 -2.32 10.59
N THR A 79 -18.95 -0.99 10.63
CA THR A 79 -20.15 -0.15 10.44
C THR A 79 -20.12 0.71 9.17
N GLU A 80 -19.01 0.70 8.43
CA GLU A 80 -18.76 1.58 7.27
C GLU A 80 -18.44 0.73 6.01
N PRO A 81 -19.35 -0.17 5.58
CA PRO A 81 -19.09 -1.16 4.54
C PRO A 81 -18.58 -0.59 3.20
N GLU A 82 -18.85 0.69 2.90
CA GLU A 82 -18.35 1.43 1.74
C GLU A 82 -16.82 1.57 1.68
N GLN A 83 -16.11 1.38 2.81
CA GLN A 83 -14.65 1.40 2.86
C GLN A 83 -14.01 0.04 2.54
N LEU A 84 -14.83 -0.99 2.30
CA LEU A 84 -14.36 -2.34 1.97
C LEU A 84 -14.49 -2.61 0.48
N PHE A 85 -13.45 -3.24 -0.06
CA PHE A 85 -13.42 -3.73 -1.42
C PHE A 85 -13.50 -5.25 -1.39
N LYS A 86 -14.48 -5.80 -2.11
CA LYS A 86 -14.63 -7.25 -2.25
C LYS A 86 -13.50 -7.84 -3.10
N ILE A 87 -12.89 -8.91 -2.60
CA ILE A 87 -11.84 -9.66 -3.32
C ILE A 87 -12.52 -10.72 -4.18
N HIS A 88 -12.49 -10.52 -5.50
CA HIS A 88 -13.05 -11.47 -6.46
C HIS A 88 -12.05 -12.54 -6.93
N HIS A 89 -10.76 -12.20 -6.95
CA HIS A 89 -9.68 -13.05 -7.43
C HIS A 89 -8.98 -13.73 -6.27
N THR A 90 -9.27 -15.02 -6.08
CA THR A 90 -8.70 -15.87 -5.01
C THR A 90 -7.69 -16.89 -5.53
N ASP A 91 -7.35 -16.80 -6.82
CA ASP A 91 -6.30 -17.57 -7.49
C ASP A 91 -4.87 -17.15 -7.09
N VAL A 92 -4.75 -16.04 -6.37
CA VAL A 92 -3.50 -15.50 -5.84
C VAL A 92 -3.48 -15.52 -4.30
N PRO A 93 -2.30 -15.55 -3.65
CA PRO A 93 -2.21 -15.47 -2.20
C PRO A 93 -2.89 -14.21 -1.66
N LEU A 94 -3.80 -14.36 -0.70
CA LEU A 94 -4.58 -13.24 -0.14
C LEU A 94 -3.71 -12.14 0.49
N ALA A 95 -2.53 -12.49 0.99
CA ALA A 95 -1.55 -11.51 1.47
C ALA A 95 -1.12 -10.50 0.39
N TYR A 96 -1.33 -10.78 -0.91
CA TYR A 96 -1.03 -9.80 -1.96
C TYR A 96 -2.00 -8.62 -1.95
N CYS A 97 -3.22 -8.79 -1.45
CA CYS A 97 -4.20 -7.71 -1.32
C CYS A 97 -3.82 -6.67 -0.25
N THR A 98 -2.86 -6.95 0.65
CA THR A 98 -2.29 -5.93 1.55
C THR A 98 -1.12 -5.17 0.91
N GLY A 99 -0.64 -5.59 -0.26
CA GLY A 99 0.56 -5.04 -0.92
C GLY A 99 0.34 -4.83 -2.41
N LEU A 100 0.80 -5.78 -3.23
CA LEU A 100 0.79 -5.72 -4.69
C LEU A 100 -0.58 -5.42 -5.30
N LEU A 101 -1.64 -6.02 -4.77
CA LEU A 101 -3.02 -5.84 -5.25
C LEU A 101 -3.82 -4.89 -4.34
N GLY A 102 -3.16 -4.29 -3.36
CA GLY A 102 -3.75 -3.35 -2.43
C GLY A 102 -3.26 -1.92 -2.64
N MET A 103 -3.36 -1.12 -1.57
CA MET A 103 -2.97 0.28 -1.57
C MET A 103 -1.52 0.52 -2.04
N PRO A 104 -0.49 -0.27 -1.62
CA PRO A 104 0.88 -0.06 -2.12
C PRO A 104 1.04 -0.28 -3.62
N GLY A 105 0.34 -1.26 -4.20
CA GLY A 105 0.34 -1.52 -5.64
C GLY A 105 -0.31 -0.39 -6.44
N ILE A 106 -1.48 0.08 -5.98
CA ILE A 106 -2.16 1.24 -6.58
C ILE A 106 -1.25 2.48 -6.50
N THR A 107 -0.60 2.70 -5.37
CA THR A 107 0.35 3.80 -5.17
C THR A 107 1.50 3.73 -6.17
N ALA A 108 2.10 2.56 -6.34
CA ALA A 108 3.18 2.37 -7.32
C ALA A 108 2.70 2.64 -8.75
N PHE A 109 1.52 2.16 -9.11
CA PHE A 109 0.96 2.32 -10.45
C PHE A 109 0.64 3.79 -10.76
N VAL A 110 -0.16 4.46 -9.92
CA VAL A 110 -0.56 5.86 -10.13
C VAL A 110 0.65 6.77 -10.04
N GLY A 111 1.53 6.55 -9.06
CA GLY A 111 2.77 7.30 -8.93
C GLY A 111 3.60 7.20 -10.20
N PHE A 112 3.90 5.99 -10.66
CA PHE A 112 4.76 5.80 -11.82
C PHE A 112 4.10 6.16 -13.16
N HIS A 113 2.87 5.76 -13.44
CA HIS A 113 2.27 5.95 -14.75
C HIS A 113 1.64 7.34 -14.93
N GLU A 114 0.87 7.81 -13.94
CA GLU A 114 0.10 9.05 -14.08
C GLU A 114 0.94 10.26 -13.67
N ILE A 115 1.54 10.23 -12.47
CA ILE A 115 2.26 11.39 -11.93
C ILE A 115 3.59 11.59 -12.64
N CYS A 116 4.34 10.51 -12.84
CA CYS A 116 5.69 10.59 -13.42
C CYS A 116 5.67 10.63 -14.95
N SER A 117 4.65 10.06 -15.59
CA SER A 117 4.49 9.96 -17.06
C SER A 117 5.79 9.62 -17.83
N PRO A 118 6.46 8.50 -17.48
CA PRO A 118 7.79 8.17 -17.98
C PRO A 118 7.77 7.74 -19.45
N LYS A 119 8.91 7.90 -20.11
CA LYS A 119 9.13 7.47 -21.50
C LYS A 119 10.24 6.43 -21.57
N LYS A 120 10.17 5.62 -22.62
CA LYS A 120 11.23 4.65 -22.94
C LYS A 120 12.58 5.36 -23.05
N GLY A 121 13.59 4.84 -22.35
CA GLY A 121 14.93 5.42 -22.31
C GLY A 121 15.16 6.45 -21.19
N ASP A 122 14.12 6.85 -20.44
CA ASP A 122 14.28 7.76 -19.31
C ASP A 122 15.09 7.13 -18.18
N TYR A 123 15.71 7.99 -17.36
CA TYR A 123 16.45 7.58 -16.17
C TYR A 123 15.54 7.72 -14.94
N VAL A 124 15.23 6.61 -14.29
CA VAL A 124 14.37 6.54 -13.11
C VAL A 124 15.23 6.25 -11.89
N PHE A 125 15.04 7.02 -10.82
CA PHE A 125 15.68 6.78 -9.53
C PHE A 125 14.62 6.42 -8.49
N VAL A 126 14.84 5.34 -7.75
CA VAL A 126 13.91 4.82 -6.74
C VAL A 126 14.62 4.75 -5.39
N SER A 127 14.19 5.58 -4.44
CA SER A 127 14.56 5.44 -3.02
C SER A 127 13.79 4.29 -2.38
N ALA A 128 14.35 3.68 -1.32
CA ALA A 128 13.74 2.54 -0.64
C ALA A 128 13.25 1.44 -1.61
N ALA A 129 14.08 1.12 -2.62
CA ALA A 129 13.71 0.30 -3.78
C ALA A 129 13.34 -1.14 -3.44
N ALA A 130 13.65 -1.62 -2.23
CA ALA A 130 13.24 -2.94 -1.72
C ALA A 130 11.92 -2.92 -0.93
N GLY A 131 11.30 -1.74 -0.76
CA GLY A 131 10.00 -1.60 -0.10
C GLY A 131 8.83 -2.00 -1.01
N ALA A 132 7.64 -2.14 -0.43
CA ALA A 132 6.44 -2.63 -1.12
C ALA A 132 6.10 -1.85 -2.40
N VAL A 133 6.19 -0.51 -2.35
CA VAL A 133 5.97 0.38 -3.51
C VAL A 133 7.19 0.40 -4.43
N GLY A 134 8.39 0.64 -3.87
CA GLY A 134 9.61 0.85 -4.64
C GLY A 134 10.00 -0.33 -5.54
N GLN A 135 9.78 -1.57 -5.08
CA GLN A 135 10.07 -2.75 -5.89
C GLN A 135 9.18 -2.80 -7.15
N LEU A 136 7.92 -2.39 -7.04
CA LEU A 136 6.95 -2.40 -8.14
C LEU A 136 7.26 -1.29 -9.14
N VAL A 137 7.56 -0.08 -8.66
CA VAL A 137 8.02 1.03 -9.50
C VAL A 137 9.25 0.63 -10.31
N GLY A 138 10.20 -0.06 -9.66
CA GLY A 138 11.40 -0.56 -10.34
C GLY A 138 11.10 -1.54 -11.47
N GLU A 139 10.16 -2.47 -11.27
CA GLU A 139 9.72 -3.41 -12.30
C GLU A 139 8.93 -2.71 -13.43
N PHE A 140 8.01 -1.80 -13.10
CA PHE A 140 7.28 -1.02 -14.11
C PHE A 140 8.22 -0.21 -15.00
N ALA A 141 9.23 0.43 -14.40
CA ALA A 141 10.21 1.21 -15.13
C ALA A 141 11.08 0.35 -16.05
N LYS A 142 11.46 -0.87 -15.64
CA LYS A 142 12.15 -1.81 -16.52
C LYS A 142 11.27 -2.24 -17.70
N LEU A 143 10.00 -2.58 -17.43
CA LEU A 143 9.04 -3.01 -18.47
C LEU A 143 8.79 -1.90 -19.51
N MET A 144 8.81 -0.63 -19.08
CA MET A 144 8.70 0.52 -19.98
C MET A 144 9.99 0.83 -20.76
N GLY A 145 11.09 0.13 -20.47
CA GLY A 145 12.39 0.34 -21.11
C GLY A 145 13.13 1.57 -20.61
N CYS A 146 12.87 1.99 -19.36
CA CYS A 146 13.65 3.01 -18.67
C CYS A 146 14.95 2.42 -18.09
N TYR A 147 15.93 3.27 -17.80
CA TYR A 147 17.09 2.93 -17.01
C TYR A 147 16.80 3.22 -15.54
N VAL A 148 16.82 2.19 -14.69
CA VAL A 148 16.36 2.30 -13.29
C VAL A 148 17.52 2.17 -12.32
N VAL A 149 17.66 3.10 -11.37
CA VAL A 149 18.58 3.04 -10.24
C VAL A 149 17.82 2.99 -8.93
N GLY A 150 18.04 1.95 -8.12
CA GLY A 150 17.42 1.80 -6.81
C GLY A 150 18.42 1.93 -5.66
N VAL A 151 18.04 2.62 -4.59
CA VAL A 151 18.76 2.59 -3.31
C VAL A 151 17.94 1.82 -2.29
N LEU A 152 18.59 0.91 -1.58
CA LEU A 152 18.02 0.18 -0.46
C LEU A 152 19.04 0.11 0.67
N GLU A 153 18.57 0.15 1.91
CA GLU A 153 19.42 -0.11 3.06
C GLU A 153 19.54 -1.62 3.29
N VAL A 154 20.77 -2.12 3.34
CA VAL A 154 21.06 -3.52 3.64
C VAL A 154 21.96 -3.54 4.87
N LYS A 155 21.50 -4.11 5.98
CA LYS A 155 22.30 -4.25 7.21
C LYS A 155 23.48 -5.23 7.04
N ARG A 156 23.47 -6.05 5.98
CA ARG A 156 24.62 -6.80 5.48
C ARG A 156 25.37 -5.96 4.45
N ARG A 157 26.71 -5.82 4.62
CA ARG A 157 27.66 -5.13 3.73
C ARG A 157 27.67 -5.74 2.31
N THR A 158 26.60 -5.55 1.57
CA THR A 158 26.49 -5.92 0.17
C THR A 158 25.63 -4.83 -0.46
N LEU A 159 26.31 -3.88 -1.09
CA LEU A 159 25.72 -3.10 -2.17
C LEU A 159 25.23 -4.12 -3.20
N ILE A 160 23.95 -4.48 -3.16
CA ILE A 160 23.34 -5.25 -4.22
C ILE A 160 23.19 -4.29 -5.40
N LYS A 161 24.27 -4.17 -6.19
CA LYS A 161 24.12 -3.81 -7.59
C LYS A 161 23.45 -5.01 -8.25
N CYS A 162 22.13 -4.98 -8.37
CA CYS A 162 21.43 -5.81 -9.36
C CYS A 162 21.98 -5.42 -10.75
N LYS A 163 23.06 -6.08 -11.21
CA LYS A 163 23.87 -5.80 -12.41
C LYS A 163 23.63 -4.42 -13.04
N PHE A 164 24.02 -3.39 -12.28
CA PHE A 164 24.15 -2.02 -12.72
C PHE A 164 25.45 -1.87 -13.50
N LYS A 165 25.39 -1.56 -14.81
CA LYS A 165 26.58 -1.06 -15.52
C LYS A 165 27.01 0.23 -14.82
N GLN A 166 28.18 0.17 -14.19
CA GLN A 166 28.76 1.28 -13.46
C GLN A 166 29.34 2.28 -14.46
N THR A 167 28.48 3.08 -15.08
CA THR A 167 28.91 4.16 -15.98
C THR A 167 29.17 5.41 -15.14
N LYS A 168 30.37 6.00 -15.29
CA LYS A 168 30.83 7.20 -14.58
C LYS A 168 29.73 8.28 -14.55
N PHE A 169 29.35 8.71 -13.34
CA PHE A 169 28.52 9.89 -13.12
C PHE A 169 29.23 11.13 -13.68
N LYS A 170 28.87 11.56 -14.89
CA LYS A 170 29.01 12.96 -15.31
C LYS A 170 27.79 13.71 -14.76
N ARG A 171 27.99 14.94 -14.28
CA ARG A 171 26.92 15.84 -13.81
C ARG A 171 25.73 15.81 -14.79
N LEU A 172 24.65 15.15 -14.40
CA LEU A 172 23.41 15.05 -15.15
C LEU A 172 22.41 16.00 -14.51
N LYS A 173 21.69 16.78 -15.33
CA LYS A 173 20.46 17.45 -14.88
C LYS A 173 19.44 16.32 -14.65
N PRO A 174 19.05 16.01 -13.40
CA PRO A 174 18.08 14.97 -13.16
C PRO A 174 16.70 15.55 -13.45
N THR A 175 15.93 14.90 -14.32
CA THR A 175 14.48 14.84 -14.12
C THR A 175 14.29 13.89 -12.94
N SER A 176 14.46 14.42 -11.73
CA SER A 176 14.35 13.65 -10.49
C SER A 176 12.88 13.36 -10.28
N ILE A 177 12.49 12.14 -10.65
CA ILE A 177 11.18 11.61 -10.37
C ILE A 177 11.28 10.84 -9.05
N THR A 178 10.91 11.50 -7.95
CA THR A 178 10.90 10.90 -6.62
C THR A 178 9.49 10.41 -6.34
N VAL A 179 9.32 9.08 -6.26
CA VAL A 179 8.10 8.48 -5.70
C VAL A 179 8.35 8.30 -4.20
N GLN A 180 7.72 9.13 -3.38
CA GLN A 180 7.70 8.99 -1.91
C GLN A 180 6.46 8.24 -1.45
#